data_AF-A0A7X7JYQ2-F1
#
_entry.id   AF-A0A7X7JYQ2-F1
#
_cell.length_a   1.000
_cell.length_b   1.000
_cell.length_c   1.000
_cell.angle_alpha   90.00
_cell.angle_beta   90.00
_cell.angle_gamma   90.00
#
_symmetry.space_group_name_H-M   'P 1'
#
loop_
_entity.id
_entity.type
_entity.pdbx_description
1 polymer ?
#
loop_
_entity_poly.entity_id
_entity_poly.type
_entity_poly.pdbx_seq_one_letter_code
_entity_poly.pdbx_strand_id
1 'polypeptide(L)'
;MNPARFYEYALSSSLMIVLIGMLVGIWDLGTMIAMFGINAMMNLFGIVMELHNQTTPKTDWTSFIYGCIAGIIPWVLIVLYLVGSATSSGAEPPAFVYGIIASIFVFFNIFAVNMVLQYKKVGPWRDYLFGERMYIVLSLVAKTLLAWQIFAGTLAPV
;
A
#
# COMPACT_ATOMS: atom_id res chain seq x y z
N MET A 1 -1.61 9.05 -18.52
CA MET A 1 -2.50 8.62 -17.43
C MET A 1 -2.81 7.16 -17.63
N ASN A 2 -2.84 6.37 -16.56
CA ASN A 2 -3.22 4.96 -16.58
C ASN A 2 -4.23 4.66 -15.46
N PRO A 3 -5.54 4.84 -15.71
CA PRO A 3 -6.57 4.58 -14.70
C PRO A 3 -6.67 3.10 -14.33
N ALA A 4 -6.41 2.20 -15.28
CA ALA A 4 -6.51 0.76 -15.07
C ALA A 4 -5.57 0.26 -13.96
N ARG A 5 -4.36 0.81 -13.88
CA ARG A 5 -3.40 0.54 -12.79
C ARG A 5 -4.01 0.81 -11.42
N PHE A 6 -4.63 1.98 -11.25
CA PHE A 6 -5.18 2.35 -9.94
C PHE A 6 -6.44 1.57 -9.59
N TYR A 7 -7.25 1.16 -10.56
CA TYR A 7 -8.36 0.23 -10.29
C TYR A 7 -7.85 -1.14 -9.86
N GLU A 8 -6.80 -1.66 -10.51
CA GLU A 8 -6.14 -2.90 -10.09
C GLU A 8 -5.58 -2.77 -8.68
N TYR A 9 -4.86 -1.69 -8.37
CA TYR A 9 -4.31 -1.46 -7.04
C TYR A 9 -5.38 -1.24 -5.97
N ALA A 10 -6.47 -0.55 -6.30
CA ALA A 10 -7.57 -0.31 -5.37
C ALA A 10 -8.20 -1.63 -4.89
N LEU A 11 -8.21 -2.68 -5.72
CA LEU A 11 -8.64 -4.02 -5.32
C LEU A 11 -7.50 -4.81 -4.68
N SER A 12 -6.37 -4.94 -5.36
CA SER A 12 -5.31 -5.86 -4.97
C SER A 12 -4.55 -5.40 -3.73
N SER A 13 -4.14 -4.13 -3.66
CA SER A 13 -3.43 -3.60 -2.48
C SER A 13 -4.34 -3.54 -1.24
N SER A 14 -5.64 -3.36 -1.44
CA SER A 14 -6.62 -3.35 -0.34
C SER A 14 -6.82 -4.75 0.22
N LEU A 15 -6.87 -5.77 -0.63
CA LEU A 15 -6.84 -7.16 -0.17
C LEU A 15 -5.54 -7.46 0.59
N MET A 16 -4.39 -7.03 0.08
CA MET A 16 -3.11 -7.20 0.77
C MET A 16 -3.14 -6.57 2.17
N ILE A 17 -3.70 -5.36 2.32
CA ILE A 17 -3.76 -4.68 3.62
C ILE A 17 -4.70 -5.38 4.61
N VAL A 18 -5.81 -5.94 4.13
CA VAL A 18 -6.70 -6.76 4.95
C VAL A 18 -6.00 -8.04 5.41
N LEU A 19 -5.31 -8.73 4.51
CA LEU A 19 -4.55 -9.95 4.86
C LEU A 19 -3.47 -9.65 5.93
N ILE A 20 -2.76 -8.53 5.80
CA ILE A 20 -1.78 -8.11 6.82
C ILE A 20 -2.48 -7.77 8.14
N GLY A 21 -3.64 -7.10 8.10
CA GLY A 21 -4.46 -6.84 9.28
C GLY A 21 -4.85 -8.12 10.01
N MET A 22 -5.28 -9.15 9.29
CA MET A 22 -5.64 -10.45 9.86
C MET A 22 -4.43 -11.12 10.55
N LEU A 23 -3.22 -10.99 10.00
CA LEU A 23 -1.99 -11.53 10.61
C LEU A 23 -1.66 -10.89 11.96
N VAL A 24 -2.08 -9.65 12.20
CA VAL A 24 -1.92 -8.97 13.50
C VAL A 24 -3.18 -9.05 14.39
N GLY A 25 -4.16 -9.87 14.01
CA GLY A 25 -5.34 -10.15 14.83
C GLY A 25 -6.56 -9.28 14.55
N ILE A 26 -6.60 -8.54 13.44
CA ILE A 26 -7.80 -7.78 13.03
C ILE A 26 -8.77 -8.74 12.32
N TRP A 27 -9.79 -9.20 13.05
CA TRP A 27 -10.83 -10.12 12.54
C TRP A 27 -12.23 -9.51 12.52
N ASP A 28 -12.40 -8.30 13.05
CA ASP A 28 -13.67 -7.58 12.97
C ASP A 28 -13.99 -7.17 11.53
N LEU A 29 -15.16 -7.61 11.04
CA LEU A 29 -15.57 -7.38 9.65
C LEU A 29 -15.71 -5.90 9.32
N GLY A 30 -16.23 -5.09 10.24
CA GLY A 30 -16.37 -3.64 10.05
C GLY A 30 -15.02 -2.96 9.82
N THR A 31 -14.04 -3.30 10.65
CA THR A 31 -12.66 -2.80 10.55
C THR A 31 -12.00 -3.24 9.24
N MET A 32 -12.17 -4.50 8.83
CA MET A 32 -11.62 -5.00 7.57
C MET A 32 -12.22 -4.27 6.36
N ILE A 33 -13.55 -4.04 6.34
CA ILE A 33 -14.21 -3.28 5.28
C ILE A 33 -13.69 -1.83 5.24
N ALA A 34 -13.54 -1.20 6.41
CA ALA A 34 -13.01 0.17 6.51
C ALA A 34 -11.56 0.26 6.02
N MET A 35 -10.69 -0.68 6.42
CA MET A 35 -9.30 -0.77 5.95
C MET A 35 -9.22 -0.97 4.44
N PHE A 36 -10.05 -1.88 3.90
CA PHE A 36 -10.14 -2.10 2.48
C PHE A 36 -10.57 -0.82 1.75
N GLY A 37 -11.64 -0.18 2.23
CA GLY A 37 -12.21 1.02 1.61
C GLY A 37 -11.24 2.21 1.63
N ILE A 38 -10.59 2.49 2.76
CA ILE A 38 -9.67 3.64 2.87
C ILE A 38 -8.40 3.40 2.04
N ASN A 39 -7.91 2.17 1.96
CA ASN A 39 -6.79 1.81 1.10
C ASN A 39 -7.16 1.89 -0.40
N ALA A 40 -8.39 1.50 -0.75
CA ALA A 40 -8.91 1.70 -2.10
C ALA A 40 -8.97 3.20 -2.44
N MET A 41 -9.44 4.04 -1.50
CA MET A 41 -9.49 5.49 -1.68
C MET A 41 -8.11 6.11 -1.91
N MET A 42 -7.06 5.66 -1.20
CA MET A 42 -5.68 6.08 -1.48
C MET A 42 -5.33 5.92 -2.97
N ASN A 43 -5.68 4.78 -3.57
CA ASN A 43 -5.41 4.51 -4.98
C ASN A 43 -6.28 5.36 -5.92
N LEU A 44 -7.56 5.57 -5.58
CA LEU A 44 -8.45 6.45 -6.34
C LEU A 44 -7.97 7.91 -6.33
N PHE A 45 -7.41 8.39 -5.22
CA PHE A 45 -6.74 9.70 -5.17
C PHE A 45 -5.55 9.78 -6.13
N GLY A 46 -4.87 8.67 -6.39
CA GLY A 46 -3.86 8.58 -7.45
C GLY A 46 -4.43 8.81 -8.85
N ILE A 47 -5.63 8.29 -9.16
CA ILE A 47 -6.34 8.60 -10.41
C ILE A 47 -6.65 10.09 -10.47
N VAL A 48 -7.20 10.65 -9.39
CA VAL A 48 -7.55 12.08 -9.35
C VAL A 48 -6.30 12.93 -9.51
N MET A 49 -5.16 12.53 -8.96
CA MET A 49 -3.88 13.22 -9.17
C MET A 49 -3.47 13.22 -10.65
N GLU A 50 -3.62 12.09 -11.36
CA GLU A 50 -3.37 12.00 -12.82
C GLU A 50 -4.36 12.78 -13.66
N LEU A 51 -5.64 12.76 -13.29
CA LEU A 51 -6.71 13.43 -14.03
C LEU A 51 -6.68 14.95 -13.82
N HIS A 52 -6.66 15.40 -12.57
CA HIS A 52 -6.72 16.81 -12.20
C HIS A 52 -5.53 17.57 -12.80
N ASN A 53 -4.34 16.97 -12.78
CA ASN A 53 -3.13 17.62 -13.27
C ASN A 53 -2.97 17.63 -14.81
N GLN A 54 -3.96 17.16 -15.58
CA GLN A 54 -3.96 17.33 -17.04
C GLN A 54 -4.23 18.77 -17.46
N THR A 55 -4.99 19.53 -16.66
CA THR A 55 -5.47 20.87 -17.01
C THR A 55 -4.90 21.98 -16.11
N THR A 56 -4.21 21.63 -15.03
CA THR A 56 -3.63 22.61 -14.10
C THR A 56 -2.33 23.22 -14.65
N PRO A 57 -2.13 24.56 -14.57
CA PRO A 57 -0.89 25.21 -15.02
C PRO A 57 0.36 24.79 -14.24
N LYS A 58 0.20 24.41 -12.98
CA LYS A 58 1.24 23.88 -12.08
C LYS A 58 0.68 22.67 -11.38
N THR A 59 1.55 21.74 -11.00
CA THR A 59 1.13 20.53 -10.29
C THR A 59 0.45 20.88 -8.97
N ASP A 60 -0.83 20.51 -8.87
CA ASP A 60 -1.60 20.53 -7.64
C ASP A 60 -1.43 19.18 -6.92
N TRP A 61 -0.92 19.24 -5.69
CA TRP A 61 -0.60 18.07 -4.86
C TRP A 61 -1.72 17.67 -3.90
N THR A 62 -2.87 18.35 -3.94
CA THR A 62 -3.98 18.13 -2.99
C THR A 62 -4.43 16.67 -2.98
N SER A 63 -4.69 16.09 -4.16
CA SER A 63 -5.10 14.69 -4.28
C SER A 63 -4.03 13.72 -3.77
N PHE A 64 -2.75 14.00 -4.03
CA PHE A 64 -1.64 13.19 -3.52
C PHE A 64 -1.56 13.23 -1.98
N ILE A 65 -1.73 14.40 -1.37
CA ILE A 65 -1.73 14.56 0.10
C ILE A 65 -2.88 13.78 0.72
N TYR A 66 -4.08 13.88 0.16
CA TYR A 66 -5.24 13.11 0.64
C TYR A 66 -5.05 11.61 0.46
N GLY A 67 -4.42 11.20 -0.64
CA GLY A 67 -3.97 9.82 -0.85
C GLY A 67 -3.04 9.35 0.26
N CYS A 68 -2.04 10.15 0.65
CA CYS A 68 -1.11 9.81 1.73
C CYS A 68 -1.82 9.67 3.09
N ILE A 69 -2.76 10.58 3.40
CA ILE A 69 -3.56 10.52 4.63
C ILE A 69 -4.41 9.25 4.65
N ALA A 70 -5.10 8.93 3.55
CA ALA A 70 -5.87 7.69 3.44
C ALA A 70 -4.95 6.45 3.56
N GLY A 71 -3.78 6.50 2.92
CA GLY A 71 -2.82 5.40 2.87
C GLY A 71 -2.16 5.06 4.20
N ILE A 72 -1.94 6.05 5.08
CA ILE A 72 -1.27 5.80 6.38
C ILE A 72 -2.22 5.21 7.43
N ILE A 73 -3.54 5.42 7.31
CA ILE A 73 -4.54 4.98 8.31
C ILE A 73 -4.50 3.45 8.55
N PRO A 74 -4.53 2.57 7.53
CA PRO A 74 -4.41 1.13 7.74
C PRO A 74 -3.14 0.72 8.48
N TRP A 75 -2.01 1.39 8.20
CA TRP A 75 -0.73 1.09 8.85
C TRP A 75 -0.74 1.47 10.33
N VAL A 76 -1.35 2.60 10.68
CA VAL A 76 -1.54 2.97 12.08
C VAL A 76 -2.35 1.90 12.82
N LEU A 77 -3.44 1.42 12.22
CA LEU A 77 -4.24 0.34 12.81
C LEU A 77 -3.44 -0.95 12.99
N ILE A 78 -2.69 -1.37 11.97
CA ILE A 78 -1.83 -2.57 12.02
C ILE A 78 -0.81 -2.45 13.15
N VAL A 79 -0.12 -1.31 13.28
CA VAL A 79 0.87 -1.08 14.34
C VAL A 79 0.24 -1.08 15.73
N LEU A 80 -0.94 -0.47 15.90
CA LEU A 80 -1.65 -0.47 17.18
C LEU A 80 -2.02 -1.89 17.62
N TYR A 81 -2.50 -2.74 16.70
CA TYR A 81 -2.82 -4.14 16.99
C TYR A 81 -1.56 -4.97 17.27
N LEU A 82 -0.47 -4.74 16.52
CA LEU A 82 0.82 -5.40 16.74
C LEU A 82 1.39 -5.08 18.13
N VAL A 83 1.37 -3.81 18.54
CA VAL A 83 1.86 -3.38 19.87
C VAL A 83 0.90 -3.85 20.97
N GLY A 84 -0.41 -3.77 20.72
CA GLY A 84 -1.44 -4.22 21.67
C GLY A 84 -1.33 -5.71 21.97
N SER A 85 -1.14 -6.56 20.96
CA SER A 85 -0.97 -8.01 21.14
C SER A 85 0.33 -8.35 21.89
N ALA A 86 1.44 -7.72 21.53
CA ALA A 86 2.74 -7.93 22.18
C ALA A 86 2.75 -7.51 23.67
N THR A 87 1.99 -6.48 24.03
CA THR A 87 1.96 -5.96 25.41
C THR A 87 0.93 -6.62 26.33
N SER A 88 -0.15 -7.19 25.78
CA SER A 88 -1.27 -7.71 26.57
C SER A 88 -1.26 -9.23 26.78
N SER A 89 -0.74 -10.00 25.84
CA SER A 89 -0.94 -11.46 25.82
C SER A 89 0.30 -12.29 26.20
N GLY A 90 1.49 -11.67 26.27
CA GLY A 90 2.76 -12.38 26.40
C GLY A 90 3.10 -13.29 25.20
N ALA A 91 2.20 -13.41 24.22
CA ALA A 91 2.41 -14.10 22.96
C ALA A 91 2.86 -13.06 21.93
N GLU A 92 4.18 -12.98 21.73
CA GLU A 92 4.73 -12.13 20.69
C GLU A 92 4.25 -12.60 19.30
N PRO A 93 3.85 -11.67 18.42
CA PRO A 93 3.60 -11.98 17.02
C PRO A 93 4.78 -12.74 16.40
N PRO A 94 4.53 -13.74 15.53
CA PRO A 94 5.62 -14.47 14.88
C PRO A 94 6.57 -13.54 14.11
N ALA A 95 7.86 -13.85 14.11
CA ALA A 95 8.89 -13.01 13.48
C ALA A 95 8.60 -12.67 11.99
N PHE A 96 7.98 -13.59 11.25
CA PHE A 96 7.64 -13.35 9.84
C PHE A 96 6.59 -12.23 9.67
N VAL A 97 5.72 -12.00 10.66
CA VAL A 97 4.71 -10.91 10.63
C VAL A 97 5.39 -9.55 10.68
N TYR A 98 6.38 -9.37 11.55
CA TYR A 98 7.22 -8.17 11.57
C TYR A 98 7.94 -7.95 10.24
N GLY A 99 8.48 -9.04 9.67
CA GLY A 99 9.12 -9.02 8.36
C GLY A 99 8.19 -8.58 7.23
N ILE A 100 6.92 -9.05 7.22
CA ILE A 100 5.89 -8.62 6.27
C ILE A 100 5.56 -7.14 6.44
N ILE A 101 5.31 -6.69 7.68
CA ILE A 101 4.92 -5.30 7.94
C ILE A 101 6.03 -4.36 7.50
N ALA A 102 7.28 -4.63 7.89
CA ALA A 102 8.41 -3.78 7.51
C ALA A 102 8.65 -3.76 5.99
N SER A 103 8.65 -4.92 5.33
CA SER A 103 8.91 -5.00 3.90
C SER A 103 7.80 -4.31 3.09
N ILE A 104 6.54 -4.64 3.35
CA ILE A 104 5.42 -4.12 2.58
C ILE A 104 5.17 -2.64 2.86
N PHE A 105 5.41 -2.16 4.08
CA PHE A 105 5.37 -0.74 4.39
C PHE A 105 6.39 0.04 3.54
N VAL A 106 7.62 -0.48 3.42
CA VAL A 106 8.64 0.13 2.56
C VAL A 106 8.18 0.15 1.11
N PHE A 107 7.64 -0.96 0.59
CA PHE A 107 7.11 -1.00 -0.78
C PHE A 107 6.00 0.04 -1.01
N PHE A 108 5.02 0.14 -0.11
CA PHE A 108 3.94 1.13 -0.18
C PHE A 108 4.48 2.56 -0.27
N ASN A 109 5.51 2.90 0.51
CA ASN A 109 6.14 4.22 0.43
C ASN A 109 6.87 4.42 -0.90
N ILE A 110 7.52 3.39 -1.47
CA ILE A 110 8.17 3.49 -2.77
C ILE A 110 7.16 3.77 -3.89
N PHE A 111 5.93 3.24 -3.82
CA PHE A 111 4.85 3.62 -4.76
C PHE A 111 4.55 5.12 -4.71
N ALA A 112 4.42 5.69 -3.50
CA ALA A 112 4.20 7.12 -3.34
C ALA A 112 5.38 7.95 -3.85
N VAL A 113 6.62 7.54 -3.55
CA VAL A 113 7.85 8.17 -4.04
C VAL A 113 7.92 8.14 -5.57
N ASN A 114 7.54 7.01 -6.19
CA ASN A 114 7.48 6.88 -7.66
C ASN A 114 6.57 7.96 -8.27
N MET A 115 5.40 8.21 -7.66
CA MET A 115 4.50 9.28 -8.08
C MET A 115 5.14 10.66 -7.90
N VAL A 116 5.77 10.92 -6.75
CA VAL A 116 6.44 12.21 -6.48
C VAL A 116 7.53 12.48 -7.52
N LEU A 117 8.37 11.48 -7.83
CA LEU A 117 9.44 11.61 -8.82
C LEU A 117 8.88 11.84 -10.24
N GLN A 118 7.79 11.16 -10.59
CA GLN A 118 7.07 11.34 -11.87
C GLN A 118 6.57 12.78 -12.04
N TYR A 119 5.91 13.33 -11.02
CA TYR A 119 5.38 14.70 -11.07
C TYR A 119 6.44 15.77 -10.95
N LYS A 120 7.50 15.53 -10.17
CA LYS A 120 8.65 16.44 -10.08
C LYS A 120 9.59 16.31 -11.28
N LYS A 121 9.39 15.34 -12.18
CA LYS A 121 10.21 15.10 -13.37
C LYS A 121 11.72 15.02 -13.03
N VAL A 122 12.05 14.23 -12.00
CA VAL A 122 13.42 14.09 -11.49
C VAL A 122 14.10 12.89 -12.16
N GLY A 123 15.29 13.10 -12.74
CA GLY A 123 16.08 12.02 -13.35
C GLY A 123 15.32 11.26 -14.47
N PRO A 124 15.35 9.92 -14.47
CA PRO A 124 14.61 9.11 -15.45
C PRO A 124 13.08 9.29 -15.43
N TRP A 125 12.50 9.71 -14.30
CA TRP A 125 11.05 9.95 -14.13
C TRP A 125 10.53 11.18 -14.88
N ARG A 126 11.39 11.88 -15.63
CA ARG A 126 10.97 12.87 -16.63
C ARG A 126 10.09 12.24 -17.72
N ASP A 127 10.34 10.98 -18.05
CA ASP A 127 9.52 10.20 -18.95
C ASP A 127 8.42 9.46 -18.15
N TYR A 128 7.16 9.70 -18.50
CA TYR A 128 6.01 9.02 -17.90
C TYR A 128 6.12 7.49 -18.05
N LEU A 129 6.65 7.00 -19.18
CA LEU A 129 6.79 5.55 -19.43
C LEU A 129 7.77 4.90 -18.46
N PHE A 130 8.77 5.65 -17.99
CA PHE A 130 9.68 5.15 -16.95
C PHE A 130 8.93 4.95 -15.62
N GLY A 131 8.14 5.94 -15.20
CA GLY A 131 7.30 5.84 -14.00
C GLY A 131 6.31 4.68 -14.07
N GLU A 132 5.71 4.46 -15.25
CA GLU A 132 4.81 3.32 -15.51
C GLU A 132 5.51 1.97 -15.38
N ARG A 133 6.70 1.82 -15.97
CA ARG A 133 7.50 0.58 -15.84
C ARG A 133 7.86 0.30 -14.38
N MET A 134 8.21 1.34 -13.63
CA MET A 134 8.50 1.20 -12.19
C MET A 134 7.26 0.73 -11.41
N TYR A 135 6.07 1.24 -11.72
CA TYR A 135 4.84 0.75 -11.10
C TYR A 135 4.59 -0.75 -11.36
N ILE A 136 4.84 -1.21 -12.59
CA ILE A 136 4.70 -2.64 -12.94
C ILE A 136 5.68 -3.48 -12.14
N VAL A 137 6.96 -3.08 -12.08
CA VAL A 137 8.00 -3.78 -11.32
C VAL A 137 7.66 -3.81 -9.82
N LEU A 138 7.30 -2.67 -9.24
CA LEU A 138 6.92 -2.57 -7.83
C LEU A 138 5.71 -3.44 -7.51
N SER A 139 4.71 -3.47 -8.40
CA SER A 139 3.51 -4.31 -8.26
C SER A 139 3.86 -5.78 -8.23
N LEU A 140 4.69 -6.24 -9.18
CA LEU A 140 5.15 -7.62 -9.24
C LEU A 140 5.93 -7.99 -7.98
N VAL A 141 6.94 -7.20 -7.63
CA VAL A 141 7.83 -7.50 -6.50
C VAL A 141 7.07 -7.49 -5.18
N ALA A 142 6.26 -6.47 -4.90
CA ALA A 142 5.54 -6.37 -3.63
C ALA A 142 4.51 -7.50 -3.45
N LYS A 143 3.76 -7.84 -4.51
CA LYS A 143 2.76 -8.92 -4.46
C LYS A 143 3.42 -10.28 -4.32
N THR A 144 4.47 -10.56 -5.10
CA THR A 144 5.21 -11.81 -5.01
C THR A 144 5.88 -11.96 -3.65
N LEU A 145 6.47 -10.89 -3.11
CA LEU A 145 7.09 -10.90 -1.80
C LEU A 145 6.07 -11.22 -0.70
N LEU A 146 4.92 -10.52 -0.67
CA LEU A 146 3.89 -10.79 0.33
C LEU A 146 3.36 -12.23 0.22
N ALA A 147 3.08 -12.70 -1.01
CA ALA A 147 2.55 -14.04 -1.24
C ALA A 147 3.48 -15.11 -0.68
N TRP A 148 4.79 -15.02 -0.95
CA TRP A 148 5.76 -15.99 -0.44
C TRP A 148 6.02 -15.85 1.06
N GLN A 149 6.01 -14.64 1.61
CA GLN A 149 6.14 -14.45 3.07
C GLN A 149 4.95 -15.04 3.82
N ILE A 150 3.73 -14.86 3.34
CA ILE A 150 2.53 -15.51 3.90
C ILE A 150 2.62 -17.03 3.72
N PHE A 151 2.93 -17.50 2.52
CA PHE A 151 3.01 -18.93 2.25
C PHE A 151 4.00 -19.65 3.18
N ALA A 152 5.23 -19.14 3.28
CA ALA A 152 6.25 -19.72 4.14
C ALA A 152 5.92 -19.60 5.64
N GLY A 153 5.20 -18.55 6.03
CA GLY A 153 4.83 -18.30 7.43
C GLY A 153 3.61 -19.08 7.92
N THR A 154 2.65 -19.42 7.04
CA THR A 154 1.36 -19.98 7.46
C THR A 154 0.81 -21.12 6.62
N LEU A 155 1.21 -21.29 5.34
CA LEU A 155 0.59 -22.24 4.41
C LEU A 155 1.51 -23.39 3.99
N ALA A 156 2.81 -23.31 4.26
CA ALA A 156 3.76 -24.35 3.94
C ALA A 156 3.42 -25.64 4.72
N PRO A 157 3.30 -26.80 4.04
CA PRO A 157 3.07 -28.07 4.73
C PRO A 157 4.26 -28.42 5.62
N VAL A 158 3.95 -28.87 6.83
CA VAL A 158 4.92 -29.41 7.81
C VAL A 158 5.20 -30.88 7.57
#